data_AF-A0A3D4R1F4-F1
#
_entry.id   AF-A0A3D4R1F4-F1
#
_cell.length_a   1.000
_cell.length_b   1.000
_cell.length_c   1.000
_cell.angle_alpha   90.00
_cell.angle_beta   90.00
_cell.angle_gamma   90.00
#
_symmetry.space_group_name_H-M   'P 1'
#
loop_
_entity.id
_entity.type
_entity.pdbx_description
1 polymer ?
#
loop_
_entity_poly.entity_id
_entity_poly.type
_entity_poly.pdbx_seq_one_letter_code
_entity_poly.pdbx_strand_id
1 'polypeptide(L)'
;AGYTEQEKMNIAKKFLLTKEMEANGLVADNIEFTKGALLRIIRQYTREAGVRNLEREIASICRKVAKEIVSNGNGTLKKMVI
;
A
#
# COMPACT_ATOMS: atom_id res chain seq x y z
N ALA A 1 23.76 -7.22 -2.79
CA ALA A 1 22.91 -7.77 -1.72
C ALA A 1 21.51 -7.18 -1.86
N GLY A 2 20.46 -7.99 -1.75
CA GLY A 2 19.06 -7.55 -1.82
C GLY A 2 18.42 -7.50 -0.44
N TYR A 3 17.28 -6.83 -0.33
CA TYR A 3 16.52 -6.77 0.93
C TYR A 3 15.82 -8.11 1.20
N THR A 4 15.88 -8.54 2.45
CA THR A 4 15.07 -9.64 3.00
C THR A 4 13.59 -9.26 3.07
N GLU A 5 12.70 -10.24 3.17
CA GLU A 5 11.26 -10.00 3.31
C GLU A 5 10.95 -9.08 4.52
N GLN A 6 11.67 -9.29 5.63
CA GLN A 6 11.50 -8.52 6.85
C GLN A 6 11.92 -7.06 6.66
N GLU A 7 13.04 -6.82 5.97
CA GLU A 7 13.51 -5.47 5.64
C GLU A 7 12.53 -4.77 4.69
N LYS A 8 12.06 -5.46 3.65
CA LYS A 8 11.04 -4.93 2.74
C LYS A 8 9.75 -4.57 3.46
N MET A 9 9.30 -5.42 4.40
CA MET A 9 8.14 -5.16 5.23
C MET A 9 8.33 -3.89 6.08
N ASN A 10 9.51 -3.70 6.68
CA ASN A 10 9.81 -2.52 7.46
C ASN A 10 9.88 -1.25 6.58
N ILE A 11 10.48 -1.35 5.40
CA ILE A 11 10.54 -0.25 4.43
C ILE A 11 9.15 0.13 3.94
N ALA A 12 8.31 -0.86 3.63
CA ALA A 12 6.93 -0.64 3.20
C ALA A 12 6.15 0.14 4.26
N LYS A 13 6.18 -0.33 5.51
CA LYS A 13 5.42 0.28 6.61
C LYS A 13 5.91 1.69 6.98
N LYS A 14 7.23 1.91 6.99
CA LYS A 14 7.80 3.18 7.45
C LYS A 14 7.82 4.26 6.37
N PHE A 15 7.95 3.87 5.11
CA PHE A 15 8.21 4.81 4.02
C PHE A 15 7.20 4.70 2.89
N LEU A 16 7.03 3.51 2.30
CA LEU A 16 6.24 3.37 1.07
C LEU A 16 4.75 3.65 1.30
N LEU A 17 4.18 3.12 2.39
CA LEU A 17 2.77 3.34 2.70
C LEU A 17 2.46 4.82 2.89
N THR A 18 3.23 5.51 3.75
CA THR A 18 3.06 6.94 4.01
C THR A 18 3.19 7.75 2.71
N LYS A 19 4.25 7.50 1.95
CA LYS A 19 4.51 8.20 0.69
C LYS A 19 3.39 8.01 -0.34
N GLU A 20 2.95 6.77 -0.56
CA GLU A 20 1.91 6.47 -1.55
C GLU A 20 0.53 6.96 -1.09
N MET A 21 0.23 6.93 0.20
CA MET A 21 -1.00 7.50 0.74
C MET A 21 -1.05 9.02 0.53
N GLU A 22 0.03 9.73 0.87
CA GLU A 22 0.15 11.18 0.65
C GLU A 22 0.05 11.55 -0.83
N ALA A 23 0.75 10.82 -1.71
CA ALA A 23 0.71 11.06 -3.15
C ALA A 23 -0.67 10.87 -3.78
N ASN A 24 -1.54 10.03 -3.17
CA ASN A 24 -2.90 9.78 -3.64
C ASN A 24 -3.97 10.52 -2.81
N GLY A 25 -3.57 11.40 -1.88
CA GLY A 25 -4.49 12.15 -1.02
C GLY A 25 -5.31 11.29 -0.06
N LEU A 26 -4.81 10.11 0.31
CA LEU A 26 -5.45 9.19 1.26
C LEU A 26 -5.02 9.49 2.68
N VAL A 27 -5.99 9.56 3.61
CA VAL A 27 -5.71 9.61 5.05
C VAL A 27 -5.70 8.20 5.65
N ALA A 28 -5.12 8.04 6.84
CA ALA A 28 -5.06 6.76 7.55
C ALA A 28 -6.44 6.14 7.83
N ASP A 29 -7.49 6.95 7.85
CA ASP A 29 -8.87 6.50 8.02
C ASP A 29 -9.49 5.96 6.73
N ASN A 30 -8.85 6.17 5.57
CA ASN A 30 -9.30 5.63 4.30
C ASN A 30 -8.86 4.20 4.06
N ILE A 31 -7.63 3.86 4.46
CA ILE A 31 -6.98 2.62 4.08
C ILE A 31 -6.11 2.08 5.21
N GLU A 32 -6.23 0.78 5.47
CA GLU A 32 -5.35 0.07 6.39
C GLU A 32 -4.81 -1.18 5.72
N PHE A 33 -3.48 -1.29 5.69
CA PHE A 33 -2.80 -2.46 5.18
C PHE A 33 -2.52 -3.44 6.32
N THR A 34 -3.11 -4.62 6.24
CA THR A 34 -2.78 -5.70 7.16
C THR A 34 -1.36 -6.21 6.91
N LYS A 35 -0.72 -6.74 7.96
CA LYS A 35 0.58 -7.41 7.83
C LYS A 35 0.52 -8.57 6.84
N GLY A 36 -0.60 -9.29 6.80
CA GLY A 36 -0.83 -10.41 5.88
C GLY A 36 -0.86 -9.96 4.42
N ALA A 37 -1.56 -8.87 4.11
CA ALA A 37 -1.62 -8.31 2.77
C ALA A 37 -0.25 -7.83 2.28
N LEU A 38 0.48 -7.07 3.09
CA LEU A 38 1.84 -6.63 2.73
C LEU A 38 2.77 -7.81 2.48
N LEU A 39 2.70 -8.85 3.32
CA LEU A 39 3.54 -10.04 3.16
C LEU A 39 3.18 -10.79 1.89
N ARG A 40 1.89 -10.85 1.55
CA ARG A 40 1.39 -11.45 0.32
C ARG A 40 1.88 -10.67 -0.90
N ILE A 41 1.85 -9.34 -0.88
CA ILE A 41 2.39 -8.50 -1.96
C ILE A 41 3.88 -8.78 -2.14
N ILE A 42 4.66 -8.72 -1.05
CA ILE A 42 6.10 -8.98 -1.08
C ILE A 42 6.40 -10.36 -1.68
N ARG A 43 5.67 -11.40 -1.31
CA ARG A 43 5.95 -12.78 -1.76
C ARG A 43 5.40 -13.14 -3.14
N GLN A 44 4.18 -12.70 -3.45
CA GLN A 44 3.44 -13.14 -4.64
C GLN A 44 3.52 -12.14 -5.80
N TYR A 45 3.74 -10.86 -5.51
CA TYR A 45 3.68 -9.78 -6.50
C TYR A 45 5.01 -9.03 -6.66
N THR A 46 6.03 -9.32 -5.84
CA THR A 46 7.37 -8.77 -6.02
C THR A 46 8.41 -9.88 -6.22
N ARG A 47 9.16 -9.81 -7.32
CA ARG A 47 10.27 -10.71 -7.62
C ARG A 47 11.52 -9.90 -7.98
N GLU A 48 11.99 -9.13 -7.01
CA GLU A 48 13.13 -8.22 -7.15
C GLU A 48 14.00 -8.22 -5.89
N ALA A 49 15.25 -7.78 -6.01
CA ALA A 49 16.13 -7.54 -4.86
C ALA A 49 15.76 -6.24 -4.11
N GLY A 50 15.11 -5.29 -4.80
CA GLY A 50 14.71 -3.98 -4.28
C GLY A 50 13.27 -3.92 -3.79
N VAL A 51 12.71 -2.70 -3.82
CA VAL A 51 11.33 -2.38 -3.42
C VAL A 51 10.56 -1.57 -4.48
N ARG A 52 11.05 -1.49 -5.72
CA ARG A 52 10.40 -0.69 -6.79
C ARG A 52 9.07 -1.30 -7.23
N ASN A 53 9.01 -2.61 -7.39
CA ASN A 53 7.75 -3.31 -7.66
C ASN A 53 6.85 -3.28 -6.43
N LEU A 54 7.41 -3.39 -5.21
CA LEU A 54 6.62 -3.26 -3.98
C LEU A 54 5.91 -1.90 -3.90
N GLU A 55 6.64 -0.81 -4.18
CA GLU A 55 6.11 0.55 -4.25
C GLU A 55 5.03 0.66 -5.33
N ARG A 56 5.26 0.13 -6.53
CA ARG A 56 4.26 0.14 -7.63
C ARG A 56 2.96 -0.58 -7.28
N GLU A 57 3.04 -1.73 -6.62
CA GLU A 57 1.87 -2.49 -6.20
C GLU A 57 1.08 -1.73 -5.13
N ILE A 58 1.77 -1.16 -4.14
CA ILE A 58 1.15 -0.30 -3.12
C ILE A 58 0.47 0.91 -3.78
N ALA A 59 1.16 1.59 -4.71
CA ALA A 59 0.62 2.73 -5.44
C ALA A 59 -0.64 2.36 -6.24
N SER A 60 -0.66 1.17 -6.84
CA SER A 60 -1.81 0.66 -7.59
C SER A 60 -3.03 0.45 -6.69
N ILE A 61 -2.81 -0.13 -5.49
CA ILE A 61 -3.85 -0.30 -4.48
C ILE A 61 -4.37 1.07 -4.01
N CYS A 62 -3.48 2.00 -3.65
CA CYS A 62 -3.85 3.35 -3.24
C CYS A 62 -4.69 4.07 -4.31
N ARG A 63 -4.30 4.01 -5.59
CA ARG A 63 -5.09 4.58 -6.70
C ARG A 63 -6.48 3.96 -6.81
N LYS A 64 -6.59 2.64 -6.63
CA LYS A 64 -7.88 1.95 -6.67
C LYS A 64 -8.79 2.43 -5.52
N VAL A 65 -8.25 2.52 -4.31
CA VAL A 65 -9.01 3.00 -3.14
C VAL A 65 -9.44 4.47 -3.32
N ALA A 66 -8.53 5.34 -3.78
CA ALA A 66 -8.87 6.73 -4.08
C ALA A 66 -10.01 6.84 -5.11
N LYS A 67 -9.95 6.04 -6.18
CA LYS A 67 -11.02 5.99 -7.19
C LYS A 67 -12.35 5.50 -6.60
N GLU A 68 -12.35 4.48 -5.76
CA GLU A 68 -13.57 3.97 -5.12
C GLU A 68 -14.18 4.99 -4.16
N ILE A 69 -13.37 5.73 -3.40
CA ILE A 69 -13.85 6.79 -2.51
C ILE A 69 -14.57 7.89 -3.31
N VAL A 70 -13.95 8.36 -4.40
CA VAL A 70 -14.55 9.40 -5.25
C VAL A 70 -15.81 8.89 -5.96
N SER A 71 -15.77 7.65 -6.45
CA SER A 71 -16.89 7.07 -7.21
C SER A 71 -18.11 6.75 -6.34
N ASN A 72 -17.93 6.40 -5.07
CA ASN A 72 -19.03 5.97 -4.20
C ASN A 72 -19.78 7.14 -3.55
N GLY A 73 -19.42 8.40 -3.83
CA GLY A 73 -20.20 9.61 -3.50
C GLY A 73 -20.46 9.90 -2.02
N ASN A 74 -20.22 8.95 -1.13
CA ASN A 74 -20.38 9.11 0.30
C ASN A 74 -19.09 9.69 0.87
N GLY A 75 -19.12 10.96 1.26
CA GLY A 75 -18.11 11.59 2.11
C GLY A 75 -17.94 10.94 3.49
N THR A 76 -18.49 9.74 3.70
CA THR A 76 -18.31 8.91 4.88
C THR A 76 -17.17 7.92 4.60
N LEU A 77 -16.02 8.22 5.19
CA LEU A 77 -14.77 7.49 5.09
C LEU A 77 -14.96 6.07 5.69
N LYS A 78 -15.41 5.10 4.88
CA LYS A 78 -15.31 3.69 5.26
C LYS A 78 -13.85 3.29 5.17
N LYS A 79 -13.24 2.98 6.32
CA LYS A 79 -11.89 2.44 6.40
C LYS A 79 -11.83 1.13 5.62
N MET A 80 -11.06 1.11 4.53
CA MET A 80 -10.89 -0.07 3.71
C MET A 80 -9.69 -0.86 4.21
N VAL A 81 -9.95 -2.06 4.75
CA VAL A 81 -8.90 -2.95 5.25
C VAL A 81 -8.47 -3.88 4.11
N ILE A 82 -7.18 -3.84 3.78
CA ILE A 82 -6.54 -4.62 2.71
C ILE A 82 -5.73 -5.77 3.31
#